data_AF-A0A6I2G2C1-F1
#
_entry.id   AF-A0A6I2G2C1-F1
#
_cell.length_a   1.000
_cell.length_b   1.000
_cell.length_c   1.000
_cell.angle_alpha   90.00
_cell.angle_beta   90.00
_cell.angle_gamma   90.00
#
_symmetry.space_group_name_H-M   'P 1'
#
loop_
_entity.id
_entity.type
_entity.pdbx_description
1 polymer ?
#
loop_
_entity_poly.entity_id
_entity_poly.type
_entity_poly.pdbx_seq_one_letter_code
_entity_poly.pdbx_strand_id
1 'polypeptide(L)'
;MSSKKQWSVQAIIARIEREKREAEYATTKVGYSVRGLWSCYADPGILTAAQAHTAMQLHLECGVATCRVRSRARNVLVTAGRMILDPRAARTSTDPARLLFTMLRTALFGCGTLFLGGHHALR
;
A
#
# COMPACT_ATOMS: atom_id res chain seq x y z
N MET A 1 36.12 -40.04 11.70
CA MET A 1 35.70 -38.78 11.04
C MET A 1 34.42 -39.02 10.23
N SER A 2 33.42 -38.16 10.40
CA SER A 2 32.31 -37.87 9.48
C SER A 2 31.28 -38.97 9.16
N SER A 3 30.39 -39.26 10.13
CA SER A 3 29.06 -39.82 9.84
C SER A 3 28.23 -38.76 9.11
N LYS A 4 28.21 -38.83 7.78
CA LYS A 4 27.38 -37.96 6.95
C LYS A 4 25.92 -38.26 7.26
N LYS A 5 25.18 -37.28 7.79
CA LYS A 5 23.75 -37.36 8.07
C LYS A 5 23.00 -37.67 6.77
N GLN A 6 22.81 -38.94 6.47
CA GLN A 6 22.02 -39.41 5.35
C GLN A 6 20.55 -39.33 5.81
N TRP A 7 19.91 -38.18 5.57
CA TRP A 7 18.49 -38.03 5.89
C TRP A 7 17.67 -39.02 5.07
N SER A 8 16.86 -39.82 5.74
CA SER A 8 15.91 -40.67 5.06
C SER A 8 14.90 -39.79 4.33
N VAL A 9 14.45 -40.24 3.16
CA VAL A 9 13.41 -39.58 2.37
C VAL A 9 12.17 -39.27 3.24
N GLN A 10 11.85 -40.15 4.19
CA GLN A 10 10.76 -39.98 5.14
C GLN A 10 10.95 -38.79 6.08
N ALA A 11 12.19 -38.52 6.54
CA ALA A 11 12.48 -37.35 7.39
C ALA A 11 12.33 -36.03 6.63
N ILE A 12 12.65 -36.03 5.33
CA ILE A 12 12.46 -34.86 4.45
C ILE A 12 10.96 -34.61 4.23
N ILE A 13 10.20 -35.65 3.91
CA ILE A 13 8.73 -35.56 3.72
C ILE A 13 8.06 -35.03 4.99
N ALA A 14 8.38 -35.60 6.16
CA ALA A 14 7.80 -35.18 7.43
C ALA A 14 8.10 -33.72 7.79
N ARG A 15 9.28 -33.21 7.39
CA ARG A 15 9.63 -31.80 7.57
C ARG A 15 8.81 -30.90 6.65
N ILE A 16 8.70 -31.24 5.37
CA ILE A 16 7.90 -30.49 4.40
C ILE A 16 6.43 -30.44 4.85
N GLU A 17 5.88 -31.54 5.34
CA GLU A 17 4.50 -31.57 5.84
C GLU A 17 4.29 -30.69 7.07
N ARG A 18 5.25 -30.61 7.99
CA ARG A 18 5.19 -29.67 9.12
C ARG A 18 5.23 -28.22 8.65
N GLU A 19 6.17 -27.88 7.78
CA GLU A 19 6.29 -26.54 7.20
C GLU A 19 5.00 -26.16 6.44
N LYS A 20 4.37 -27.12 5.74
CA LYS A 20 3.09 -26.93 5.05
C LYS A 20 1.93 -26.67 6.02
N ARG A 21 1.83 -27.43 7.13
CA ARG A 21 0.79 -27.22 8.16
C ARG A 21 0.97 -25.88 8.87
N GLU A 22 2.20 -25.46 9.13
CA GLU A 22 2.50 -24.15 9.71
C GLU A 22 2.08 -23.00 8.76
N ALA A 23 2.31 -23.16 7.46
CA ALA A 23 1.85 -22.20 6.45
C ALA A 23 0.32 -22.15 6.32
N GLU A 24 -0.37 -23.30 6.40
CA GLU A 24 -1.84 -23.39 6.41
C GLU A 24 -2.45 -22.80 7.69
N TYR A 25 -1.83 -23.02 8.85
CA TYR A 25 -2.23 -22.42 10.13
C TYR A 25 -2.04 -20.90 10.15
N ALA A 26 -0.93 -20.40 9.59
CA ALA A 26 -0.71 -18.97 9.42
C ALA A 26 -1.76 -18.36 8.47
N THR A 27 -2.16 -19.06 7.42
CA THR A 27 -3.20 -18.64 6.48
C THR A 27 -4.58 -18.55 7.13
N THR A 28 -4.93 -19.50 8.00
CA THR A 28 -6.24 -19.55 8.68
C THR A 28 -6.38 -18.52 9.80
N LYS A 29 -5.29 -18.05 10.41
CA LYS A 29 -5.33 -16.95 11.38
C LYS A 29 -5.54 -15.57 10.75
N VAL A 30 -5.21 -15.40 9.46
CA VAL A 30 -5.47 -14.15 8.73
C VAL A 30 -6.89 -14.21 8.17
N GLY A 31 -7.85 -14.13 9.08
CA GLY A 31 -9.27 -14.16 8.77
C GLY A 31 -9.72 -12.89 8.08
N TYR A 32 -9.69 -12.87 6.75
CA TYR A 32 -10.73 -12.22 5.96
C TYR A 32 -10.79 -12.80 4.55
N SER A 33 -12.04 -13.02 4.14
CA SER A 33 -12.42 -13.63 2.88
C SER A 33 -11.91 -12.85 1.69
N VAL A 34 -11.57 -13.60 0.64
CA VAL A 34 -11.28 -13.13 -0.73
C VAL A 34 -12.28 -12.05 -1.21
N ARG A 35 -13.50 -11.97 -0.65
CA ARG A 35 -14.49 -10.90 -0.91
C ARG A 35 -13.99 -9.48 -0.66
N GLY A 36 -13.15 -9.25 0.35
CA GLY A 36 -12.62 -7.90 0.64
C GLY A 36 -11.73 -7.34 -0.47
N LEU A 37 -11.21 -8.21 -1.35
CA LEU A 37 -10.36 -7.84 -2.47
C LEU A 37 -11.13 -7.28 -3.67
N TRP A 38 -12.47 -7.39 -3.73
CA TRP A 38 -13.25 -7.02 -4.91
C TRP A 38 -13.74 -5.57 -4.88
N SER A 39 -13.72 -4.92 -3.71
CA SER A 39 -14.21 -3.54 -3.55
C SER A 39 -13.05 -2.56 -3.42
N CYS A 40 -12.94 -1.62 -4.36
CA CYS A 40 -11.86 -0.61 -4.36
C CYS A 40 -11.84 0.28 -3.11
N TYR A 41 -13.00 0.46 -2.47
CA TYR A 41 -13.22 1.40 -1.38
C TYR A 41 -13.28 0.73 0.00
N ALA A 42 -13.59 -0.57 0.05
CA ALA A 42 -13.58 -1.31 1.30
C ALA A 42 -12.13 -1.49 1.78
N ASP A 43 -11.93 -1.46 3.10
CA ASP A 43 -10.63 -1.84 3.67
C ASP A 43 -10.49 -3.36 3.55
N PRO A 44 -9.48 -3.88 2.83
CA PRO A 44 -9.28 -5.30 2.71
C PRO A 44 -8.76 -5.93 4.01
N GLY A 45 -8.24 -5.17 4.98
CA GLY A 45 -7.60 -5.71 6.18
C GLY A 45 -6.11 -6.06 6.02
N ILE A 46 -5.59 -6.90 6.92
CA ILE A 46 -4.17 -7.36 6.99
C ILE A 46 -3.80 -8.38 5.90
N LEU A 47 -3.20 -7.93 4.79
CA LEU A 47 -3.00 -8.80 3.63
C LEU A 47 -1.76 -9.68 3.81
N THR A 48 -1.88 -10.95 3.46
CA THR A 48 -0.69 -11.77 3.15
C THR A 48 -0.06 -11.31 1.84
N ALA A 49 1.23 -11.61 1.64
CA ALA A 49 1.90 -11.28 0.38
C ALA A 49 1.22 -11.92 -0.85
N ALA A 50 0.70 -13.14 -0.71
CA ALA A 50 -0.04 -13.82 -1.78
C ALA A 50 -1.34 -13.09 -2.12
N GLN A 51 -2.15 -12.73 -1.11
CA GLN A 51 -3.38 -11.96 -1.33
C GLN A 51 -3.08 -10.56 -1.89
N ALA A 52 -1.98 -9.94 -1.47
CA ALA A 52 -1.55 -8.65 -2.01
C ALA A 52 -1.17 -8.75 -3.50
N HIS A 53 -0.51 -9.83 -3.91
CA HIS A 53 -0.28 -10.11 -5.34
C HIS A 53 -1.60 -10.30 -6.09
N THR A 54 -2.54 -11.10 -5.57
CA THR A 54 -3.86 -11.27 -6.18
C THR A 54 -4.60 -9.94 -6.30
N ALA A 55 -4.55 -9.10 -5.25
CA ALA A 55 -5.12 -7.75 -5.27
C ALA A 55 -4.57 -6.89 -6.41
N MET A 56 -3.25 -6.97 -6.67
CA MET A 56 -2.62 -6.22 -7.77
C MET A 56 -3.11 -6.68 -9.13
N GLN A 57 -3.40 -7.96 -9.29
CA GLN A 57 -3.92 -8.51 -10.55
C GLN A 57 -5.40 -8.17 -10.75
N LEU A 58 -6.21 -8.19 -9.69
CA LEU A 58 -7.63 -7.84 -9.77
C LEU A 58 -7.84 -6.34 -10.05
N HIS A 59 -6.94 -5.49 -9.54
CA HIS A 59 -7.07 -4.02 -9.62
C HIS A 59 -6.14 -3.39 -10.65
N LEU A 60 -5.83 -4.08 -11.75
CA LEU A 60 -4.90 -3.59 -12.78
C LEU A 60 -5.29 -2.23 -13.37
N GLU A 61 -6.59 -1.96 -13.50
CA GLU A 61 -7.13 -0.70 -14.04
C GLU A 61 -7.23 0.42 -12.98
N CYS A 62 -7.18 0.08 -11.70
CA CYS A 62 -7.39 1.06 -10.63
C CYS A 62 -6.13 1.85 -10.31
N GLY A 63 -6.20 3.17 -10.16
CA GLY A 63 -5.04 3.95 -9.68
C GLY A 63 -4.62 3.55 -8.25
N VAL A 64 -3.31 3.46 -7.97
CA VAL A 64 -2.80 3.19 -6.61
C VAL A 64 -3.19 4.30 -5.62
N ALA A 65 -3.31 5.54 -6.10
CA ALA A 65 -3.74 6.68 -5.29
C ALA A 65 -5.25 6.68 -4.99
N THR A 66 -6.06 6.04 -5.83
CA THR A 66 -7.54 6.08 -5.75
C THR A 66 -8.15 4.80 -5.18
N CYS A 67 -7.50 3.64 -5.38
CA CYS A 67 -7.97 2.37 -4.86
C CYS A 67 -7.23 2.00 -3.56
N ARG A 68 -8.00 1.88 -2.46
CA ARG A 68 -7.47 1.54 -1.14
C ARG A 68 -6.87 0.14 -1.12
N VAL A 69 -7.54 -0.81 -1.75
CA VAL A 69 -7.05 -2.18 -1.89
C VAL A 69 -5.70 -2.21 -2.62
N ARG A 70 -5.58 -1.46 -3.74
CA ARG A 70 -4.34 -1.40 -4.52
C ARG A 70 -3.19 -0.74 -3.74
N SER A 71 -3.49 0.34 -3.03
CA SER A 71 -2.53 1.03 -2.16
C SER A 71 -2.00 0.12 -1.04
N ARG A 72 -2.91 -0.57 -0.33
CA ARG A 72 -2.55 -1.47 0.77
C ARG A 72 -1.71 -2.64 0.30
N ALA A 73 -2.13 -3.33 -0.75
CA ALA A 73 -1.39 -4.46 -1.28
C ALA A 73 -0.01 -4.06 -1.80
N ARG A 74 0.14 -2.89 -2.45
CA ARG A 74 1.46 -2.35 -2.80
C ARG A 74 2.36 -2.22 -1.56
N ASN A 75 1.85 -1.60 -0.50
CA ASN A 75 2.63 -1.39 0.73
C ASN A 75 3.02 -2.71 1.39
N VAL A 76 2.14 -3.72 1.39
CA VAL A 76 2.45 -5.06 1.91
C VAL A 76 3.56 -5.72 1.09
N LEU A 77 3.49 -5.66 -0.24
CA LEU A 77 4.51 -6.25 -1.11
C LEU A 77 5.86 -5.55 -0.97
N VAL A 78 5.87 -4.22 -0.80
CA VAL A 78 7.10 -3.44 -0.56
C VAL A 78 7.70 -3.79 0.80
N THR A 79 6.88 -3.84 1.85
CA THR A 79 7.33 -4.17 3.21
C THR A 79 7.86 -5.61 3.28
N ALA A 80 7.26 -6.53 2.52
CA ALA A 80 7.71 -7.91 2.40
C ALA A 80 8.94 -8.09 1.50
N GLY A 81 9.49 -7.02 0.91
CA GLY A 81 10.63 -7.08 -0.02
C GLY A 81 10.33 -7.77 -1.35
N ARG A 82 9.05 -7.95 -1.70
CA ARG A 82 8.58 -8.60 -2.94
C ARG A 82 8.34 -7.60 -4.08
N MET A 83 8.39 -6.31 -3.79
CA MET A 83 8.23 -5.23 -4.75
C MET A 83 9.15 -4.06 -4.36
N ILE A 84 9.86 -3.50 -5.34
CA ILE A 84 10.69 -2.31 -5.16
C ILE A 84 10.03 -1.17 -5.93
N LEU A 85 9.80 -0.03 -5.26
CA LEU A 85 9.22 1.14 -5.91
C LEU A 85 10.31 1.95 -6.62
N ASP A 86 10.01 2.43 -7.82
CA ASP A 86 10.80 3.49 -8.46
C ASP A 86 10.77 4.74 -7.56
N PRO A 87 11.90 5.47 -7.40
CA PRO A 87 11.94 6.67 -6.58
C PRO A 87 10.90 7.74 -6.94
N ARG A 88 10.45 7.80 -8.20
CA ARG A 88 9.37 8.69 -8.66
C ARG A 88 8.00 8.26 -8.15
N ALA A 89 7.78 6.96 -7.97
CA ALA A 89 6.53 6.38 -7.47
C ALA A 89 6.35 6.56 -5.94
N ALA A 90 7.44 6.85 -5.21
CA ALA A 90 7.39 7.16 -3.79
C ALA A 90 6.86 8.58 -3.49
N ARG A 91 6.91 9.50 -4.46
CA ARG A 91 6.59 10.93 -4.25
C ARG A 91 5.09 11.25 -4.11
N THR A 92 4.19 10.27 -4.29
CA THR A 92 2.75 10.54 -4.42
C THR A 92 1.93 10.39 -3.14
N SER A 93 2.51 9.93 -2.02
CA SER A 93 1.80 9.94 -0.74
C SER A 93 2.07 11.25 -0.02
N THR A 94 1.20 12.23 -0.21
CA THR A 94 1.11 13.45 0.61
C THR A 94 2.43 14.20 0.72
N ASP A 95 2.76 14.99 -0.30
CA ASP A 95 3.82 15.97 -0.17
C ASP A 95 3.28 17.21 0.58
N PRO A 96 3.57 17.37 1.89
CA PRO A 96 3.11 18.54 2.65
C PRO A 96 3.66 19.85 2.06
N ALA A 97 4.75 19.79 1.30
CA ALA A 97 5.30 20.96 0.61
C ALA A 97 4.32 21.52 -0.42
N ARG A 98 3.54 20.67 -1.10
CA ARG A 98 2.58 21.14 -2.12
C ARG A 98 1.42 21.91 -1.50
N LEU A 99 0.93 21.48 -0.34
CA LEU A 99 -0.10 22.19 0.44
C LEU A 99 0.42 23.52 1.00
N LEU A 100 1.64 23.54 1.53
CA LEU A 100 2.30 24.76 2.00
C LEU A 100 2.53 25.76 0.87
N PHE A 101 2.97 25.29 -0.31
CA PHE A 101 3.10 26.15 -1.49
C PHE A 101 1.76 26.72 -1.95
N THR A 102 0.67 25.94 -1.85
CA THR A 102 -0.66 26.40 -2.23
C THR A 102 -1.17 27.47 -1.25
N MET A 103 -0.98 27.25 0.05
CA MET A 103 -1.33 28.22 1.12
C MET A 103 -0.50 29.50 1.05
N LEU A 104 0.81 29.40 0.78
CA LEU A 104 1.68 30.57 0.62
C LEU A 104 1.28 31.41 -0.60
N ARG A 105 0.89 30.76 -1.70
CA ARG A 105 0.46 31.45 -2.91
C ARG A 105 -0.88 32.16 -2.72
N THR A 106 -1.85 31.59 -2.00
CA THR A 106 -3.08 32.30 -1.64
C THR A 106 -2.83 33.45 -0.67
N ALA A 107 -1.89 33.32 0.28
CA ALA A 107 -1.53 34.42 1.18
C ALA A 107 -0.87 35.60 0.46
N LEU A 108 0.05 35.33 -0.49
CA LEU A 108 0.76 36.39 -1.23
C LEU A 108 -0.12 37.09 -2.27
N PHE A 109 -1.03 36.37 -2.94
CA PHE A 109 -1.90 36.96 -3.97
C PHE A 109 -3.28 37.42 -3.45
N GLY A 110 -3.76 36.90 -2.31
CA GLY A 110 -5.04 37.29 -1.71
C GLY A 110 -4.98 38.55 -0.83
N CYS A 111 -3.78 39.00 -0.44
CA CYS A 111 -3.62 40.22 0.36
C CYS A 111 -3.76 41.52 -0.47
N GLY A 112 -3.80 41.42 -1.81
CA GLY A 112 -3.88 42.58 -2.70
C GLY A 112 -5.27 43.20 -2.88
N THR A 113 -6.36 42.47 -2.58
CA THR A 113 -7.73 42.97 -2.83
C THR A 113 -8.40 43.61 -1.61
N LEU A 114 -7.77 43.58 -0.42
CA LEU A 114 -8.34 44.15 0.80
C LEU A 114 -7.83 45.57 1.14
N PHE A 115 -6.87 46.13 0.38
CA PHE A 115 -6.29 47.45 0.66
C PHE A 115 -6.56 48.54 -0.39
N LEU A 116 -7.27 48.24 -1.48
CA LEU A 116 -7.67 49.24 -2.49
C LEU A 116 -9.19 49.40 -2.56
N GLY A 117 -9.81 49.61 -1.41
CA GLY A 117 -11.16 50.17 -1.32
C GLY A 117 -11.08 51.62 -0.86
N GLY A 118 -11.25 52.58 -1.78
CA GLY A 118 -11.35 53.99 -1.40
C GLY A 118 -11.46 54.97 -2.57
N HIS A 119 -12.63 55.61 -2.67
CA HIS A 119 -12.93 56.85 -3.41
C HIS A 119 -13.39 56.72 -4.88
N HIS A 120 -14.64 56.27 -5.07
CA HIS A 120 -15.48 56.87 -6.11
C HIS A 120 -16.39 57.90 -5.47
N ALA A 121 -16.07 59.17 -5.75
CA ALA A 121 -16.81 60.34 -5.33
C ALA A 121 -18.18 60.40 -6.02
N LEU A 122 -19.20 60.74 -5.24
CA LEU A 122 -20.50 61.21 -5.72
C LEU A 122 -20.32 62.50 -6.53
N ARG A 123 -20.81 62.51 -7.76
CA ARG A 123 -21.43 63.70 -8.36
C ARG A 123 -22.40 63.32 -9.46
#